data_AF-A0A355S4U4-F1
#
_entry.id   AF-A0A355S4U4-F1
#
_cell.length_a   1.000
_cell.length_b   1.000
_cell.length_c   1.000
_cell.angle_alpha   90.00
_cell.angle_beta   90.00
_cell.angle_gamma   90.00
#
_symmetry.space_group_name_H-M   'P 1'
#
loop_
_entity.id
_entity.type
_entity.pdbx_description
1 polymer ?
#
loop_
_entity_poly.entity_id
_entity_poly.type
_entity_poly.pdbx_seq_one_letter_code
_entity_poly.pdbx_strand_id
1 'polypeptide(L)'
;MKGYKKYYTKKIIWYVITLVIAVILNFLLPRLMPGDPVSAIAARTAVGMTSQTAIQKVYEDYVKAFGIDKPIYVQFFNYITNALKGNFGVSFIYYPRTVSDILA
;
A
#
# COMPACT_ATOMS: atom_id res chain seq x y z
N MET A 1 -16.21 -23.51 -33.27
CA MET A 1 -15.74 -22.33 -32.50
C MET A 1 -16.40 -22.12 -31.12
N LYS A 2 -17.48 -22.81 -30.73
CA LYS A 2 -18.14 -22.63 -29.41
C LYS A 2 -17.34 -23.17 -28.20
N GLY A 3 -16.53 -24.22 -28.39
CA GLY A 3 -15.72 -24.83 -27.32
C GLY A 3 -14.60 -23.92 -26.79
N TYR A 4 -13.92 -23.19 -27.67
CA TYR A 4 -12.83 -22.29 -27.30
C TYR A 4 -13.29 -21.12 -26.42
N LYS A 5 -14.44 -20.49 -26.73
CA LYS A 5 -15.01 -19.42 -25.88
C LYS A 5 -15.25 -19.89 -24.44
N LYS A 6 -15.82 -21.07 -24.24
CA LYS A 6 -16.06 -21.63 -22.89
C LYS A 6 -14.75 -21.90 -22.14
N TYR A 7 -13.71 -22.38 -22.83
CA TYR A 7 -12.38 -22.60 -22.24
C TYR A 7 -11.71 -21.28 -21.83
N TYR A 8 -11.66 -20.28 -22.72
CA TYR A 8 -11.06 -18.98 -22.43
C TYR A 8 -11.82 -18.22 -21.34
N THR A 9 -13.15 -18.24 -21.34
CA THR A 9 -13.95 -17.60 -20.27
C THR A 9 -13.65 -18.23 -18.90
N LYS A 10 -13.61 -19.57 -18.81
CA LYS A 10 -13.28 -20.25 -17.55
C LYS A 10 -11.87 -19.88 -17.07
N LYS A 11 -10.91 -19.79 -18.00
CA LYS A 11 -9.52 -19.46 -17.69
C LYS A 11 -9.36 -17.99 -17.24
N ILE A 12 -10.04 -17.06 -17.91
CA ILE A 12 -10.07 -15.64 -17.52
C ILE A 12 -10.68 -15.48 -16.13
N ILE A 13 -11.79 -16.17 -15.83
CA ILE A 13 -12.41 -16.12 -14.50
C ILE A 13 -11.42 -16.57 -13.43
N TRP A 14 -10.69 -17.68 -13.66
CA TRP A 14 -9.66 -18.13 -12.73
C TRP A 14 -8.55 -17.09 -12.53
N TYR A 15 -8.03 -16.49 -13.60
CA TYR A 15 -7.01 -15.44 -13.48
C TYR A 15 -7.51 -14.20 -12.74
N VAL A 16 -8.75 -13.78 -13.00
CA VAL A 16 -9.35 -12.65 -12.29
C VAL A 16 -9.50 -12.97 -10.80
N ILE A 17 -9.96 -14.16 -10.43
CA ILE A 17 -10.06 -14.58 -9.03
C ILE A 17 -8.68 -14.58 -8.37
N THR A 18 -7.68 -15.18 -9.01
CA THR A 18 -6.31 -15.20 -8.49
C THR A 18 -5.75 -13.79 -8.32
N LEU A 19 -5.98 -12.90 -9.29
CA LEU A 19 -5.55 -11.50 -9.22
C LEU A 19 -6.23 -10.76 -8.08
N VAL A 20 -7.55 -10.92 -7.91
CA VAL A 20 -8.30 -10.31 -6.81
C VAL A 20 -7.75 -10.76 -5.46
N ILE A 21 -7.52 -12.06 -5.29
CA ILE A 21 -6.93 -12.60 -4.05
C ILE A 21 -5.53 -12.02 -3.84
N ALA A 22 -4.67 -11.99 -4.87
CA ALA A 22 -3.32 -11.44 -4.77
C ALA A 22 -3.32 -9.95 -4.38
N VAL A 23 -4.24 -9.16 -4.93
CA VAL A 23 -4.40 -7.74 -4.61
C VAL A 23 -4.88 -7.54 -3.17
N ILE A 24 -5.86 -8.34 -2.72
CA ILE A 24 -6.33 -8.32 -1.33
C ILE A 24 -5.19 -8.69 -0.37
N LEU A 25 -4.42 -9.75 -0.67
CA LEU A 25 -3.30 -10.15 0.17
C LEU A 25 -2.19 -9.10 0.20
N ASN A 26 -1.86 -8.47 -0.93
CA ASN A 26 -0.91 -7.35 -0.96
C ASN A 26 -1.36 -6.18 -0.09
N PHE A 27 -2.66 -5.92 -0.01
CA PHE A 27 -3.21 -4.89 0.84
C PHE A 27 -3.23 -5.29 2.33
N LEU A 28 -3.61 -6.52 2.63
CA LEU A 28 -3.88 -6.96 3.99
C LEU A 28 -2.61 -7.38 4.74
N LEU A 29 -1.70 -8.11 4.10
CA LEU A 29 -0.51 -8.68 4.76
C LEU A 29 0.34 -7.61 5.46
N PRO A 30 0.71 -6.48 4.83
CA PRO A 30 1.49 -5.44 5.50
C PRO A 30 0.77 -4.82 6.70
N ARG A 31 -0.57 -4.80 6.70
CA ARG A 31 -1.39 -4.24 7.80
C ARG A 31 -1.59 -5.22 8.96
N LEU A 32 -1.38 -6.51 8.71
CA LEU A 32 -1.41 -7.55 9.73
C LEU A 32 -0.04 -7.81 10.36
N MET A 33 1.04 -7.34 9.72
CA MET A 33 2.38 -7.46 10.28
C MET A 33 2.48 -6.67 11.60
N PRO A 34 3.04 -7.26 12.66
CA PRO A 34 3.28 -6.55 13.89
C PRO A 34 4.38 -5.50 13.67
N GLY A 35 4.13 -4.28 14.14
CA GLY A 35 5.01 -3.14 13.95
C GLY A 35 4.40 -2.14 12.96
N ASP A 36 4.18 -0.92 13.44
CA ASP A 36 3.63 0.15 12.60
C ASP A 36 4.74 0.65 11.65
N PRO A 37 4.64 0.46 10.32
CA PRO A 37 5.66 0.93 9.40
C PRO A 37 5.82 2.46 9.46
N VAL A 38 4.78 3.19 9.88
CA VAL A 38 4.87 4.63 10.15
C VAL A 38 5.75 4.90 11.37
N SER A 39 5.67 4.09 12.42
CA SER A 39 6.54 4.22 13.59
C SER A 39 8.01 3.98 13.23
N ALA A 40 8.30 3.05 12.30
CA ALA A 40 9.65 2.80 11.82
C ALA A 40 10.20 3.98 11.00
N ILE A 41 9.39 4.60 10.14
CA ILE A 41 9.79 5.80 9.39
C ILE A 41 9.96 6.99 10.34
N ALA A 42 9.01 7.20 11.25
CA ALA A 42 9.06 8.27 12.23
C ALA A 42 10.30 8.13 13.12
N ALA A 43 10.64 6.93 13.59
CA ALA A 43 11.84 6.66 14.37
C ALA A 43 13.13 6.97 13.59
N ARG A 44 13.20 6.64 12.30
CA ARG A 44 14.35 6.97 11.43
C ARG A 44 14.46 8.47 11.14
N THR A 45 13.33 9.14 10.91
CA THR A 45 13.27 10.59 10.65
C THR A 45 13.56 11.39 11.92
N ALA A 46 13.20 10.84 13.08
CA ALA A 46 13.46 11.40 14.39
C ALA A 46 14.91 11.23 14.86
N VAL A 47 15.77 10.53 14.10
CA VAL A 47 17.20 10.41 14.44
C VAL A 47 17.82 11.81 14.43
N GLY A 48 18.14 12.33 15.63
CA GLY A 48 18.63 13.69 15.85
C GLY A 48 17.61 14.66 16.45
N MET A 49 16.33 14.28 16.56
CA MET A 49 15.29 15.05 17.24
C MET A 49 15.25 14.68 18.73
N THR A 50 15.46 15.66 19.61
CA THR A 50 15.47 15.45 21.08
C THR A 50 14.10 15.64 21.74
N SER A 51 13.14 16.22 21.03
CA SER A 51 11.83 16.58 21.58
C SER A 51 10.76 15.56 21.19
N GLN A 52 10.20 14.87 22.18
CA GLN A 52 9.12 13.87 22.03
C GLN A 52 7.93 14.41 21.22
N THR A 53 7.62 15.70 21.34
CA THR A 53 6.52 16.36 20.61
C THR A 53 6.79 16.50 19.12
N ALA A 54 8.05 16.66 18.72
CA ALA A 54 8.44 16.73 17.31
C ALA A 54 8.29 15.35 16.64
N ILE A 55 8.66 14.28 17.35
CA ILE A 55 8.53 12.89 16.88
C ILE A 55 7.05 12.52 16.68
N GLN A 56 6.20 12.90 17.63
CA GLN A 56 4.75 12.66 17.54
C GLN A 56 4.11 13.40 16.35
N LYS A 57 4.51 14.65 16.11
CA LYS A 57 4.00 15.44 14.99
C LYS A 57 4.38 14.83 13.64
N VAL A 58 5.64 14.41 13.52
CA VAL A 58 6.14 13.71 12.35
C VAL A 58 5.35 12.42 12.09
N TYR A 59 5.09 11.63 13.13
CA TYR A 59 4.24 10.44 13.04
C TYR A 59 2.82 10.75 12.52
N GLU A 60 2.16 11.77 13.06
CA GLU A 60 0.81 12.17 12.64
C GLU A 60 0.76 12.66 11.19
N ASP A 61 1.77 13.42 10.76
CA ASP A 61 1.89 13.87 9.38
C ASP A 61 2.07 12.67 8.43
N TYR A 62 2.82 11.66 8.84
CA TYR A 62 2.94 10.41 8.08
C TYR A 62 1.64 9.61 8.03
N VAL A 63 0.94 9.44 9.16
CA VAL A 63 -0.36 8.72 9.19
C VAL A 63 -1.33 9.35 8.19
N LYS A 64 -1.38 10.69 8.11
CA LYS A 64 -2.18 11.42 7.13
C LYS A 64 -1.66 11.27 5.71
N ALA A 65 -0.34 11.35 5.49
CA ALA A 65 0.27 11.21 4.17
C ALA A 65 0.02 9.82 3.55
N PHE A 66 0.03 8.77 4.38
CA PHE A 66 -0.28 7.40 3.97
C PHE A 66 -1.79 7.09 3.97
N GLY A 67 -2.63 7.99 4.50
CA GLY A 67 -4.08 7.82 4.60
C GLY A 67 -4.51 6.70 5.53
N ILE A 68 -3.67 6.35 6.51
CA ILE A 68 -3.90 5.27 7.49
C ILE A 68 -4.96 5.69 8.52
N ASP A 69 -5.23 7.00 8.64
CA ASP A 69 -6.32 7.59 9.43
C ASP A 69 -7.73 7.25 8.90
N LYS A 70 -7.85 6.82 7.64
CA LYS A 70 -9.15 6.57 7.00
C LYS A 70 -9.67 5.17 7.32
N PRO A 71 -11.00 4.94 7.25
CA PRO A 71 -11.56 3.60 7.37
C PRO A 71 -10.96 2.63 6.34
N ILE A 72 -10.81 1.35 6.72
CA ILE A 72 -10.09 0.34 5.92
C ILE A 72 -10.61 0.19 4.48
N TYR A 73 -11.93 0.32 4.29
CA TYR A 73 -12.53 0.28 2.95
C TYR A 73 -12.11 1.47 2.09
N VAL A 74 -12.02 2.67 2.67
CA VAL A 74 -11.53 3.88 1.97
C VAL A 74 -10.06 3.70 1.59
N GLN A 75 -9.25 3.16 2.51
CA GLN A 75 -7.86 2.84 2.22
C GLN A 75 -7.73 1.88 1.05
N PHE A 76 -8.58 0.85 0.99
CA PHE A 76 -8.59 -0.13 -0.09
C PHE A 76 -8.96 0.50 -1.44
N PHE A 77 -10.05 1.27 -1.52
CA PHE A 77 -10.45 1.94 -2.76
C PHE A 77 -9.40 2.95 -3.25
N ASN A 78 -8.78 3.69 -2.34
CA ASN A 78 -7.67 4.59 -2.68
C ASN A 78 -6.48 3.81 -3.24
N TYR A 79 -6.10 2.70 -2.59
CA TYR A 79 -5.01 1.81 -3.05
C TYR A 79 -5.27 1.30 -4.47
N ILE A 80 -6.47 0.77 -4.75
CA ILE A 80 -6.83 0.27 -6.09
C ILE A 80 -6.80 1.41 -7.11
N THR A 81 -7.40 2.55 -6.80
CA THR A 81 -7.48 3.70 -7.72
C THR A 81 -6.08 4.23 -8.06
N ASN A 82 -5.19 4.30 -7.08
CA ASN A 82 -3.81 4.76 -7.28
C ASN A 82 -2.99 3.73 -8.07
N ALA A 83 -3.12 2.44 -7.74
CA ALA A 83 -2.44 1.36 -8.46
C ALA A 83 -2.84 1.32 -9.95
N LEU A 84 -4.13 1.51 -10.27
CA LEU A 84 -4.61 1.61 -11.65
C LEU A 84 -4.06 2.82 -12.41
N LYS A 85 -3.67 3.88 -11.69
CA LYS A 85 -3.00 5.07 -12.26
C LYS A 85 -1.47 4.91 -12.34
N GLY A 86 -0.92 3.75 -11.96
CA GLY A 86 0.52 3.52 -11.87
C GLY A 86 1.20 4.22 -10.69
N ASN A 87 0.41 4.72 -9.72
CA ASN A 87 0.91 5.33 -8.50
C ASN A 87 0.89 4.28 -7.37
N PHE A 88 2.05 3.72 -7.06
CA PHE A 88 2.20 2.73 -5.99
C PHE A 88 2.47 3.35 -4.61
N GLY A 89 2.41 4.68 -4.50
CA GLY A 89 2.70 5.41 -3.27
C GLY A 89 4.19 5.59 -3.02
N VAL A 90 4.51 5.95 -1.77
CA VAL A 90 5.89 6.19 -1.31
C VAL A 90 6.48 4.96 -0.64
N SER A 91 7.78 4.79 -0.77
CA SER A 91 8.51 3.68 -0.15
C SER A 91 8.59 3.88 1.36
N PHE A 92 8.28 2.81 2.12
CA PHE A 92 8.48 2.82 3.57
C PHE A 92 9.96 2.78 3.98
N ILE A 93 10.83 2.28 3.10
CA ILE A 93 12.28 2.15 3.37
C ILE A 93 13.03 3.39 2.91
N TYR A 94 12.67 3.92 1.73
CA TYR A 94 13.36 5.02 1.06
C TYR A 94 12.52 6.30 1.02
N TYR A 95 11.62 6.49 2.00
CA TYR A 95 10.82 7.71 2.10
C TYR A 95 11.71 8.97 2.01
N PRO A 96 11.33 10.02 1.24
CA PRO A 96 10.06 10.25 0.56
C PRO A 96 9.95 9.72 -0.89
N ARG A 97 10.86 8.85 -1.35
CA ARG A 97 10.87 8.37 -2.75
C ARG A 97 9.59 7.61 -3.07
N THR A 98 9.02 7.82 -4.26
CA THR A 98 7.90 6.99 -4.73
C THR A 98 8.40 5.60 -5.13
N VAL A 99 7.54 4.60 -5.01
CA VAL A 99 7.88 3.23 -5.44
C VAL A 99 8.13 3.18 -6.95
N SER A 100 7.37 3.95 -7.74
CA SER A 100 7.54 4.04 -9.18
C SER A 100 8.94 4.56 -9.56
N ASP A 101 9.48 5.55 -8.82
CA ASP A 101 10.83 6.07 -9.05
C ASP A 101 11.96 5.11 -8.63
N ILE A 102 11.66 4.09 -7.84
CA ILE A 102 12.64 3.07 -7.41
C ILE A 102 12.70 1.92 -8.41
N LEU A 103 11.59 1.65 -9.09
CA LEU A 103 11.48 0.56 -10.07
C LEU A 103 11.91 0.97 -11.48
N ALA A 104 11.99 2.28 -11.75
CA ALA A 104 12.50 2.85 -13.00
C ALA A 104 14.03 3.00 -12.97
#